data_AF-A0A661R5F8-F1
#
_entry.id   AF-A0A661R5F8-F1
#
_cell.length_a   1.000
_cell.length_b   1.000
_cell.length_c   1.000
_cell.angle_alpha   90.00
_cell.angle_beta   90.00
_cell.angle_gamma   90.00
#
_symmetry.space_group_name_H-M   'P 1'
#
loop_
_entity.id
_entity.type
_entity.pdbx_description
1 polymer ?
#
loop_
_entity_poly.entity_id
_entity_poly.type
_entity_poly.pdbx_seq_one_letter_code
_entity_poly.pdbx_strand_id
1 'polypeptide(L)'
;MIWFVANDSDVCPSPGKFSLNYIFRFLDKKALEYGIKHADYIITQTGNEADLLFRYYGRTANAIVSNFHPLPQENIEKGRQIEIVWVANMKPKKQPEVFLRIAKDLQSIKGVRFIMIGNAYKNEWSNNLLRKIAAVENLEYLGKRSLDEVNEVLAKAHIFVNTSRIEGFPNTFIQAWMRKVPVVSLN
;
A
#
# COMPACT_ATOMS: atom_id res chain seq x y z
N MET A 1 24.50 14.08 -0.92
CA MET A 1 23.12 13.65 -1.21
C MET A 1 22.99 12.15 -0.96
N ILE A 2 22.06 11.77 -0.08
CA ILE A 2 21.67 10.36 0.15
C ILE A 2 20.37 10.12 -0.62
N TRP A 3 20.32 9.06 -1.42
CA TRP A 3 19.10 8.65 -2.12
C TRP A 3 18.59 7.32 -1.57
N PHE A 4 17.32 7.27 -1.17
CA PHE A 4 16.64 6.06 -0.75
C PHE A 4 15.68 5.64 -1.87
N VAL A 5 15.92 4.48 -2.47
CA VAL A 5 15.06 3.87 -3.50
C VAL A 5 13.67 3.58 -2.93
N ALA A 6 12.62 4.01 -3.64
CA ALA A 6 11.24 3.87 -3.19
C ALA A 6 10.51 2.67 -3.83
N ASN A 7 10.88 2.33 -5.07
CA ASN A 7 10.28 1.24 -5.83
C ASN A 7 11.28 0.63 -6.84
N ASP A 8 11.12 -0.65 -7.15
CA ASP A 8 11.81 -1.35 -8.25
C ASP A 8 11.79 -0.57 -9.58
N SER A 9 10.70 0.14 -9.89
CA SER A 9 10.60 0.97 -11.11
C SER A 9 11.60 2.13 -11.15
N ASP A 10 12.07 2.60 -10.00
CA ASP A 10 13.03 3.70 -9.92
C ASP A 10 14.41 3.25 -10.42
N VAL A 11 14.78 2.01 -10.11
CA VAL A 11 16.03 1.35 -10.50
C VAL A 11 15.95 0.57 -11.81
N CYS A 12 14.81 0.61 -12.50
CA CYS A 12 14.65 0.08 -13.85
C CYS A 12 14.64 1.20 -14.90
N PRO A 13 15.29 1.04 -16.06
CA PRO A 13 15.14 1.95 -17.19
C PRO A 13 13.70 1.89 -17.70
N SER A 14 13.14 3.02 -18.10
CA SER A 14 11.72 3.13 -18.42
C SER A 14 11.32 2.30 -19.65
N PRO A 15 10.34 1.39 -19.58
CA PRO A 15 9.63 0.89 -20.74
C PRO A 15 8.43 1.82 -20.98
N GLY A 16 8.67 2.99 -21.57
CA GLY A 16 7.62 4.00 -21.75
C GLY A 16 6.68 3.68 -22.91
N LYS A 17 5.41 3.34 -22.64
CA LYS A 17 4.32 3.42 -23.64
C LYS A 17 3.98 4.90 -23.91
N PHE A 18 3.82 5.27 -25.18
CA PHE A 18 3.54 6.65 -25.62
C PHE A 18 2.24 7.21 -24.97
N SER A 19 2.32 8.42 -24.39
CA SER A 19 1.16 9.19 -23.92
C SER A 19 1.44 10.70 -23.92
N LEU A 20 0.42 11.54 -23.84
CA LEU A 20 0.58 13.02 -23.78
C LEU A 20 1.44 13.50 -22.59
N ASN A 21 1.54 12.70 -21.52
CA ASN A 21 2.41 12.98 -20.37
C ASN A 21 3.84 12.41 -20.54
N TYR A 22 4.18 11.91 -21.73
CA TYR A 22 5.46 11.27 -21.99
C TYR A 22 6.65 12.21 -21.75
N ILE A 23 6.57 13.47 -22.19
CA ILE A 23 7.65 14.44 -22.02
C ILE A 23 7.94 14.68 -20.53
N PHE A 24 6.90 14.91 -19.72
CA PHE A 24 7.08 15.07 -18.27
C PHE A 24 7.66 13.83 -17.62
N ARG A 25 7.14 12.63 -17.96
CA ARG A 25 7.67 11.36 -17.42
C ARG A 25 9.11 11.10 -17.86
N PHE A 26 9.48 11.50 -19.06
CA PHE A 26 10.84 11.40 -19.57
C PHE A 26 11.78 12.34 -18.81
N LEU A 27 11.39 13.60 -18.61
CA LEU A 27 12.16 14.56 -17.84
C LEU A 27 12.32 14.11 -16.39
N ASP A 28 11.23 13.68 -15.74
CA ASP A 28 11.27 13.10 -14.39
C ASP A 28 12.23 11.93 -14.32
N LYS A 29 12.17 11.02 -15.31
CA LYS A 29 13.09 9.87 -15.35
C LYS A 29 14.53 10.31 -15.57
N LYS A 30 14.80 11.31 -16.42
CA LYS A 30 16.16 11.81 -16.64
C LYS A 30 16.71 12.52 -15.41
N ALA A 31 15.88 13.27 -14.69
CA ALA A 31 16.24 13.87 -13.40
C ALA A 31 16.56 12.78 -12.37
N LEU A 32 15.73 11.74 -12.29
CA LEU A 32 15.99 10.58 -11.44
C LEU A 32 17.32 9.92 -11.81
N GLU A 33 17.53 9.55 -13.08
CA GLU A 33 18.78 8.92 -13.56
C GLU A 33 20.02 9.77 -13.29
N TYR A 34 19.90 11.09 -13.43
CA TYR A 34 20.95 12.02 -13.03
C TYR A 34 21.23 11.91 -11.53
N GLY A 35 20.18 11.90 -10.70
CA GLY A 35 20.30 11.67 -9.26
C GLY A 35 20.95 10.33 -8.91
N ILE A 36 20.56 9.24 -9.57
CA ILE A 36 21.16 7.91 -9.39
C ILE A 36 22.68 7.96 -9.63
N LYS A 37 23.11 8.66 -10.69
CA LYS A 37 24.52 8.77 -11.07
C LYS A 37 25.35 9.63 -10.12
N HIS A 38 24.75 10.63 -9.48
CA HIS A 38 25.47 11.62 -8.67
C HIS A 38 25.20 11.51 -7.16
N ALA A 39 24.36 10.58 -6.70
CA ALA A 39 24.18 10.32 -5.28
C ALA A 39 25.50 9.87 -4.64
N ASP A 40 25.83 10.42 -3.47
CA ASP A 40 27.00 10.00 -2.70
C ASP A 40 26.76 8.64 -2.04
N TYR A 41 25.55 8.43 -1.55
CA TYR A 41 25.11 7.19 -0.92
C TYR A 41 23.73 6.77 -1.45
N ILE A 42 23.56 5.48 -1.69
CA ILE A 42 22.31 4.87 -2.16
C ILE A 42 21.88 3.79 -1.17
N ILE A 43 20.63 3.86 -0.73
CA ILE A 43 20.01 2.85 0.13
C ILE A 43 18.86 2.21 -0.64
N THR A 44 18.80 0.88 -0.67
CA THR A 44 17.69 0.12 -1.24
C THR A 44 16.86 -0.53 -0.14
N GLN A 45 15.61 -0.91 -0.45
CA GLN A 45 14.74 -1.63 0.48
C GLN A 45 14.96 -3.14 0.41
N THR A 46 15.30 -3.65 -0.77
CA THR A 46 15.50 -5.08 -1.03
C THR A 46 16.81 -5.39 -1.74
N GLY A 47 17.23 -6.66 -1.69
CA GLY A 47 18.34 -7.17 -2.51
C GLY A 47 18.04 -7.10 -4.01
N ASN A 48 16.79 -7.34 -4.42
CA ASN A 48 16.38 -7.24 -5.83
C ASN A 48 16.60 -5.82 -6.38
N GLU A 49 16.23 -4.79 -5.62
CA GLU A 49 16.49 -3.40 -6.03
C GLU A 49 17.98 -3.09 -6.13
N ALA A 50 18.81 -3.64 -5.24
CA ALA A 50 20.26 -3.48 -5.31
C ALA A 50 20.84 -4.15 -6.56
N ASP A 51 20.35 -5.34 -6.90
CA ASP A 51 20.75 -6.07 -8.11
C ASP A 51 20.33 -5.33 -9.38
N LEU A 52 19.10 -4.79 -9.42
CA LEU A 52 18.60 -4.00 -10.55
C LEU A 52 19.39 -2.68 -10.70
N LEU A 53 19.69 -2.01 -9.60
CA LEU A 53 20.50 -0.79 -9.57
C LEU A 53 21.90 -1.04 -10.17
N PHE A 54 22.54 -2.13 -9.75
CA PHE A 54 23.85 -2.52 -10.30
C PHE A 54 23.73 -2.88 -11.78
N ARG A 55 22.75 -3.71 -12.14
CA ARG A 55 22.54 -4.19 -13.51
C ARG A 55 22.30 -3.05 -14.51
N TYR A 56 21.47 -2.06 -14.15
CA TYR A 56 21.05 -1.04 -15.10
C TYR A 56 21.84 0.27 -15.02
N TYR A 57 22.40 0.59 -13.86
CA TYR A 57 23.07 1.87 -13.62
C TYR A 57 24.53 1.72 -13.18
N GLY A 58 25.03 0.50 -12.96
CA GLY A 58 26.40 0.26 -12.50
C GLY A 58 26.68 0.80 -11.11
N ARG A 59 25.64 1.12 -10.34
CA ARG A 59 25.72 1.69 -9.00
C ARG A 59 25.48 0.60 -7.97
N THR A 60 26.24 0.61 -6.89
CA THR A 60 26.05 -0.31 -5.75
C THR A 60 25.24 0.36 -4.66
N ALA A 61 24.33 -0.38 -4.03
CA ALA A 61 23.68 0.06 -2.80
C ALA A 61 24.73 0.07 -1.67
N ASN A 62 24.81 1.16 -0.90
CA ASN A 62 25.65 1.27 0.28
C ASN A 62 25.06 0.50 1.46
N ALA A 63 23.74 0.40 1.53
CA ALA A 63 23.02 -0.38 2.52
C ALA A 63 21.68 -0.87 1.95
N ILE A 64 21.21 -1.99 2.49
CA ILE A 64 19.84 -2.47 2.29
C ILE A 64 19.11 -2.24 3.61
N VAL A 65 18.15 -1.32 3.61
CA VAL A 65 17.31 -1.01 4.76
C VAL A 65 15.87 -1.25 4.34
N SER A 66 15.36 -2.43 4.68
CA SER A 66 13.96 -2.77 4.41
C SER A 66 13.01 -1.87 5.18
N ASN A 67 11.80 -1.73 4.67
CA ASN A 67 10.75 -1.01 5.39
C ASN A 67 10.54 -1.61 6.78
N PHE A 68 10.30 -0.74 7.76
CA PHE A 68 10.08 -1.12 9.15
C PHE A 68 8.96 -0.27 9.74
N HIS A 69 8.47 -0.69 10.90
CA HIS A 69 7.44 0.02 11.65
C HIS A 69 7.80 -0.01 13.14
N PRO A 70 7.47 1.04 13.93
CA PRO A 70 7.61 1.00 15.37
C PRO A 70 6.90 -0.21 15.98
N LEU A 71 7.49 -0.76 17.05
CA LEU A 71 6.88 -1.84 17.82
C LEU A 71 5.51 -1.40 18.36
N PRO A 72 4.48 -2.28 18.30
CA PRO A 72 3.17 -1.95 18.84
C PRO A 72 3.31 -1.61 20.32
N GLN A 73 2.71 -0.49 20.72
CA GLN A 73 2.64 -0.08 22.13
C GLN A 73 1.25 -0.38 22.71
N GLU A 74 0.27 -0.59 21.83
CA GLU A 74 -1.09 -0.95 22.14
C GLU A 74 -1.25 -2.44 22.48
N ASN A 75 -2.29 -2.76 23.23
CA ASN A 75 -2.66 -4.14 23.53
C ASN A 75 -3.28 -4.81 22.30
N ILE A 76 -2.66 -5.90 21.85
CA ILE A 76 -3.18 -6.71 20.74
C ILE A 76 -4.21 -7.69 21.28
N GLU A 77 -5.48 -7.32 21.22
CA GLU A 77 -6.62 -8.12 21.69
C GLU A 77 -7.66 -8.31 20.58
N LYS A 78 -7.95 -9.58 20.26
CA LYS A 78 -8.93 -9.94 19.22
C LYS A 78 -10.29 -10.19 19.85
N GLY A 79 -11.31 -9.51 19.34
CA GLY A 79 -12.70 -9.68 19.77
C GLY A 79 -13.31 -11.00 19.30
N ARG A 80 -14.56 -11.26 19.71
CA ARG A 80 -15.33 -12.44 19.23
C ARG A 80 -15.83 -12.29 17.78
N GLN A 81 -16.05 -11.04 17.35
CA GLN A 81 -16.47 -10.74 15.99
C GLN A 81 -15.23 -10.69 15.09
N ILE A 82 -15.27 -11.42 13.97
CA ILE A 82 -14.20 -11.43 12.98
C ILE A 82 -14.19 -10.09 12.25
N GLU A 83 -13.06 -9.39 12.33
CA GLU A 83 -12.84 -8.10 11.69
C GLU A 83 -11.89 -8.24 10.50
N ILE A 84 -12.36 -7.91 9.31
CA ILE A 84 -11.59 -7.94 8.06
C ILE A 84 -11.33 -6.50 7.64
N VAL A 85 -10.07 -6.10 7.57
CA VAL A 85 -9.67 -4.69 7.46
C VAL A 85 -8.95 -4.44 6.14
N TRP A 86 -9.25 -3.29 5.52
CA TRP A 86 -8.57 -2.77 4.34
C TRP A 86 -8.12 -1.33 4.61
N VAL A 87 -6.84 -1.02 4.37
CA VAL A 87 -6.25 0.29 4.64
C VAL A 87 -5.52 0.81 3.41
N ALA A 88 -6.14 1.76 2.69
CA ALA A 88 -5.49 2.53 1.64
C ALA A 88 -6.35 3.74 1.22
N ASN A 89 -5.74 4.78 0.65
CA ASN A 89 -6.50 5.85 0.01
C ASN A 89 -7.24 5.33 -1.23
N MET A 90 -8.47 5.80 -1.45
CA MET A 90 -9.29 5.38 -2.58
C MET A 90 -8.65 5.83 -3.89
N LYS A 91 -8.04 4.88 -4.59
CA LYS A 91 -7.43 5.07 -5.91
C LYS A 91 -7.73 3.86 -6.77
N PRO A 92 -7.91 4.01 -8.10
CA PRO A 92 -8.18 2.88 -9.00
C PRO A 92 -7.14 1.75 -8.88
N LYS A 93 -5.85 2.10 -8.70
CA LYS A 93 -4.77 1.11 -8.54
C LYS A 93 -4.84 0.27 -7.25
N LYS A 94 -5.58 0.75 -6.24
CA LYS A 94 -5.81 0.06 -4.95
C LYS A 94 -7.04 -0.84 -4.99
N GLN A 95 -7.85 -0.76 -6.05
CA GLN A 95 -9.06 -1.55 -6.30
C GLN A 95 -10.02 -1.70 -5.10
N PRO A 96 -10.44 -0.60 -4.44
CA PRO A 96 -11.40 -0.69 -3.32
C PRO A 96 -12.71 -1.40 -3.69
N GLU A 97 -13.09 -1.42 -4.96
CA GLU A 97 -14.25 -2.16 -5.48
C GLU A 97 -14.14 -3.67 -5.27
N VAL A 98 -12.91 -4.22 -5.28
CA VAL A 98 -12.68 -5.65 -5.03
C VAL A 98 -12.98 -5.98 -3.57
N PHE A 99 -12.54 -5.14 -2.64
CA PHE A 99 -12.85 -5.32 -1.22
C PHE A 99 -14.35 -5.17 -0.94
N LEU A 100 -15.01 -4.19 -1.54
CA LEU A 100 -16.46 -4.03 -1.49
C LEU A 100 -17.20 -5.29 -1.99
N ARG A 101 -16.74 -5.87 -3.10
CA ARG A 101 -17.34 -7.11 -3.64
C ARG A 101 -17.19 -8.26 -2.66
N ILE A 102 -16.00 -8.45 -2.08
CA ILE A 102 -15.76 -9.50 -1.07
C ILE A 102 -16.69 -9.31 0.14
N ALA A 103 -16.83 -8.09 0.64
CA ALA A 103 -17.72 -7.80 1.77
C ALA A 103 -19.18 -8.16 1.45
N LYS A 104 -19.65 -7.80 0.25
CA LYS A 104 -20.99 -8.11 -0.24
C LYS A 104 -21.22 -9.62 -0.41
N ASP A 105 -20.27 -10.34 -1.00
CA ASP A 105 -20.37 -11.77 -1.25
C ASP A 105 -20.42 -12.58 0.06
N LEU A 106 -19.81 -12.04 1.13
CA LEU A 106 -19.75 -12.65 2.47
C LEU A 106 -20.75 -12.06 3.47
N GLN A 107 -21.71 -11.23 3.02
CA GLN A 107 -22.67 -10.55 3.91
C GLN A 107 -23.61 -11.49 4.68
N SER A 108 -23.82 -12.72 4.19
CA SER A 108 -24.65 -13.72 4.85
C SER A 108 -23.98 -14.39 6.05
N ILE A 109 -22.66 -14.26 6.20
CA ILE A 109 -21.90 -14.85 7.30
C ILE A 109 -22.05 -13.98 8.54
N LYS A 110 -22.66 -14.56 9.59
CA LYS A 110 -22.83 -13.89 10.88
C LYS A 110 -21.50 -13.78 11.63
N GLY A 111 -21.35 -12.71 12.41
CA GLY A 111 -20.16 -12.50 13.23
C GLY A 111 -18.93 -12.03 12.44
N VAL A 112 -19.09 -11.61 11.18
CA VAL A 112 -18.03 -11.02 10.37
C VAL A 112 -18.37 -9.56 10.06
N ARG A 113 -17.38 -8.68 10.18
CA ARG A 113 -17.47 -7.26 9.83
C ARG A 113 -16.27 -6.87 8.97
N PHE A 114 -16.53 -6.04 7.97
CA PHE A 114 -15.54 -5.45 7.09
C PHE A 114 -15.34 -3.98 7.44
N ILE A 115 -14.09 -3.52 7.42
CA ILE A 115 -13.73 -2.14 7.75
C ILE A 115 -12.80 -1.59 6.67
N MET A 116 -13.17 -0.46 6.07
CA MET A 116 -12.35 0.30 5.14
C MET A 116 -11.84 1.59 5.78
N ILE A 117 -10.54 1.80 5.69
CA ILE A 117 -9.87 3.02 6.17
C ILE A 117 -9.06 3.63 5.04
N GLY A 118 -9.17 4.95 4.90
CA GLY A 118 -8.38 5.75 3.97
C GLY A 118 -9.16 6.92 3.41
N ASN A 119 -8.45 7.84 2.75
CA ASN A 119 -9.07 9.03 2.20
C ASN A 119 -9.77 8.75 0.86
N ALA A 120 -11.04 9.16 0.75
CA ALA A 120 -11.76 9.29 -0.51
C ALA A 120 -11.52 10.68 -1.11
N TYR A 121 -11.29 10.76 -2.43
CA TYR A 121 -11.17 12.05 -3.10
C TYR A 121 -12.56 12.62 -3.42
N LYS A 122 -12.70 13.96 -3.45
CA LYS A 122 -13.96 14.60 -3.83
C LYS A 122 -14.15 14.54 -5.35
N ASN A 123 -14.57 13.39 -5.86
CA ASN A 123 -14.89 13.17 -7.26
C ASN A 123 -16.06 12.18 -7.41
N GLU A 124 -16.65 12.13 -8.60
CA GLU A 124 -17.83 11.31 -8.88
C GLU A 124 -17.58 9.82 -8.64
N TRP A 125 -16.40 9.31 -9.04
CA TRP A 125 -16.02 7.91 -8.83
C TRP A 125 -16.05 7.54 -7.35
N SER A 126 -15.41 8.34 -6.50
CA SER A 126 -15.37 8.10 -5.05
C SER A 126 -16.76 8.25 -4.43
N ASN A 127 -17.55 9.24 -4.85
CA ASN A 127 -18.92 9.43 -4.35
C ASN A 127 -19.83 8.24 -4.72
N ASN A 128 -19.70 7.68 -5.92
CA ASN A 128 -20.42 6.48 -6.33
C ASN A 128 -19.97 5.27 -5.50
N LEU A 129 -18.67 5.09 -5.32
CA LEU A 129 -18.12 4.02 -4.50
C LEU A 129 -18.60 4.10 -3.04
N LEU A 130 -18.60 5.28 -2.43
CA LEU A 130 -19.10 5.49 -1.07
C LEU A 130 -20.59 5.16 -0.93
N ARG A 131 -21.43 5.51 -1.92
CA ARG A 131 -22.85 5.11 -1.93
C ARG A 131 -23.01 3.59 -1.96
N LYS A 132 -22.18 2.88 -2.73
CA LYS A 132 -22.22 1.41 -2.77
C LYS A 132 -21.70 0.77 -1.47
N ILE A 133 -20.67 1.35 -0.87
CA ILE A 133 -20.15 0.92 0.43
C ILE A 133 -21.23 1.05 1.51
N ALA A 134 -21.92 2.20 1.56
CA ALA A 134 -22.97 2.45 2.54
C ALA A 134 -24.20 1.52 2.39
N ALA A 135 -24.36 0.86 1.24
CA ALA A 135 -25.45 -0.08 0.98
C ALA A 135 -25.14 -1.52 1.43
N VAL A 136 -23.93 -1.79 1.96
CA VAL A 136 -23.50 -3.12 2.40
C VAL A 136 -23.44 -3.14 3.93
N GLU A 137 -24.36 -3.86 4.57
CA GLU A 137 -24.60 -3.79 6.02
C GLU A 137 -23.41 -4.23 6.88
N ASN A 138 -22.64 -5.20 6.42
CA ASN A 138 -21.47 -5.71 7.14
C ASN A 138 -20.19 -4.93 6.83
N LEU A 139 -20.25 -3.82 6.09
CA LEU A 139 -19.09 -3.03 5.68
C LEU A 139 -19.18 -1.60 6.20
N GLU A 140 -18.17 -1.20 6.97
CA GLU A 140 -18.05 0.16 7.50
C GLU A 140 -16.87 0.90 6.87
N TYR A 141 -17.08 2.16 6.50
CA TYR A 141 -16.01 3.05 6.03
C TYR A 141 -15.72 4.14 7.06
N LEU A 142 -14.50 4.12 7.60
CA LEU A 142 -14.07 5.02 8.67
C LEU A 142 -13.46 6.34 8.19
N GLY A 143 -13.28 6.52 6.88
CA GLY A 143 -12.61 7.68 6.32
C GLY A 143 -11.10 7.68 6.55
N LYS A 144 -10.49 8.86 6.41
CA LYS A 144 -9.08 9.09 6.74
C LYS A 144 -8.90 8.99 8.26
N ARG A 145 -7.90 8.23 8.69
CA ARG A 145 -7.50 8.06 10.08
C ARG A 145 -6.01 8.35 10.27
N SER A 146 -5.61 8.68 11.50
CA SER A 146 -4.21 8.77 11.90
C SER A 146 -3.56 7.38 11.86
N LEU A 147 -2.23 7.34 11.91
CA LEU A 147 -1.50 6.08 11.98
C LEU A 147 -1.86 5.29 13.25
N ASP A 148 -1.99 5.98 14.39
CA ASP A 148 -2.34 5.35 15.66
C ASP A 148 -3.77 4.79 15.65
N GLU A 149 -4.73 5.52 15.07
CA GLU A 149 -6.10 5.02 14.89
C GLU A 149 -6.15 3.77 13.98
N VAL A 150 -5.33 3.74 12.92
CA VAL A 150 -5.22 2.55 12.05
C VAL A 150 -4.64 1.37 12.83
N ASN A 151 -3.60 1.62 13.63
CA ASN A 151 -2.94 0.62 14.45
C ASN A 151 -3.89 0.01 15.48
N GLU A 152 -4.71 0.82 16.15
CA GLU A 152 -5.76 0.38 17.07
C GLU A 152 -6.81 -0.52 16.39
N VAL A 153 -7.20 -0.20 15.14
CA VAL A 153 -8.10 -1.07 14.37
C VAL A 153 -7.41 -2.38 14.00
N LEU A 154 -6.16 -2.33 13.53
CA LEU A 154 -5.39 -3.54 13.20
C LEU A 154 -5.11 -4.42 14.45
N ALA A 155 -5.00 -3.83 15.64
CA ALA A 155 -4.83 -4.57 16.89
C ALA A 155 -6.03 -5.49 17.18
N LYS A 156 -7.23 -5.13 16.71
CA LYS A 156 -8.48 -5.90 16.83
C LYS A 156 -8.82 -6.75 15.60
N ALA A 157 -8.24 -6.40 14.46
CA ALA A 157 -8.44 -7.08 13.18
C ALA A 157 -8.02 -8.56 13.19
N HIS A 158 -8.73 -9.38 12.43
CA HIS A 158 -8.44 -10.80 12.25
C HIS A 158 -7.78 -11.09 10.91
N ILE A 159 -8.11 -10.31 9.88
CA ILE A 159 -7.53 -10.44 8.54
C ILE A 159 -7.31 -9.03 7.98
N PHE A 160 -6.15 -8.82 7.37
CA PHE A 160 -5.88 -7.65 6.55
C PHE A 160 -5.94 -8.02 5.08
N VAL A 161 -6.71 -7.27 4.29
CA VAL A 161 -6.84 -7.53 2.85
C VAL A 161 -6.20 -6.40 2.07
N ASN A 162 -5.36 -6.76 1.11
CA ASN A 162 -4.80 -5.82 0.14
C ASN A 162 -5.23 -6.22 -1.28
N THR A 163 -5.84 -5.26 -1.97
CA THR A 163 -6.41 -5.45 -3.31
C THR A 163 -5.65 -4.64 -4.37
N SER A 164 -4.42 -4.21 -4.09
CA SER A 164 -3.68 -3.36 -5.00
C SER A 164 -3.05 -4.15 -6.14
N ARG A 165 -3.07 -3.58 -7.35
CA ARG A 165 -2.44 -4.20 -8.53
C ARG A 165 -0.93 -4.01 -8.60
N ILE A 166 -0.44 -2.89 -8.07
CA ILE A 166 0.96 -2.47 -8.16
C ILE A 166 1.30 -1.78 -6.85
N GLU A 167 2.19 -2.39 -6.09
CA GLU A 167 2.85 -1.82 -4.92
C GLU A 167 4.34 -2.21 -4.96
N GLY A 168 5.20 -1.43 -4.30
CA GLY A 168 6.48 -1.99 -3.85
C GLY A 168 6.20 -2.87 -2.63
N PHE A 169 7.00 -2.75 -1.58
CA PHE A 169 6.69 -3.43 -0.32
C PHE A 169 5.73 -2.59 0.57
N PRO A 170 4.50 -3.07 0.89
CA PRO A 170 3.52 -2.22 1.55
C PRO A 170 3.77 -2.12 3.07
N ASN A 171 3.95 -0.92 3.60
CA ASN A 171 4.09 -0.70 5.04
C ASN A 171 2.90 -1.22 5.85
N THR A 172 1.71 -1.29 5.25
CA THR A 172 0.51 -1.84 5.89
C THR A 172 0.62 -3.34 6.14
N PHE A 173 1.46 -4.09 5.41
CA PHE A 173 1.73 -5.50 5.68
C PHE A 173 2.50 -5.66 6.99
N ILE A 174 3.57 -4.88 7.15
CA ILE A 174 4.36 -4.84 8.39
C ILE A 174 3.46 -4.47 9.57
N GLN A 175 2.65 -3.42 9.42
CA GLN A 175 1.71 -3.00 10.46
C GLN A 175 0.74 -4.11 10.86
N ALA A 176 0.17 -4.85 9.89
CA ALA A 176 -0.73 -5.95 10.14
C ALA A 176 -0.01 -7.12 10.85
N TRP A 177 1.14 -7.56 10.34
CA TRP A 177 1.88 -8.68 10.91
C TRP A 177 2.38 -8.42 12.32
N MET A 178 2.85 -7.20 12.61
CA MET A 178 3.26 -6.81 13.96
C MET A 178 2.10 -6.87 14.97
N ARG A 179 0.85 -6.80 14.48
CA ARG A 179 -0.40 -6.94 15.25
C ARG A 179 -1.02 -8.34 15.16
N LYS A 180 -0.22 -9.32 14.74
CA LYS A 180 -0.62 -10.72 14.56
C LYS A 180 -1.82 -10.89 13.61
N VAL A 181 -1.90 -10.03 12.59
CA VAL A 181 -2.97 -10.07 11.58
C VAL A 181 -2.42 -10.72 10.31
N PRO A 182 -2.93 -11.90 9.90
CA PRO A 182 -2.59 -12.47 8.60
C PRO A 182 -3.06 -11.56 7.45
N VAL A 183 -2.29 -11.56 6.36
CA VAL A 183 -2.55 -10.73 5.17
C VAL A 183 -3.04 -11.63 4.03
N VAL A 184 -4.11 -11.21 3.36
CA VAL A 184 -4.58 -11.77 2.09
C VAL A 184 -4.38 -10.72 1.01
N SER A 185 -3.56 -11.03 0.01
CA SER A 185 -3.25 -10.11 -1.09
C SER A 185 -3.44 -10.76 -2.45
N LEU A 186 -3.48 -9.93 -3.49
CA LEU A 186 -3.37 -10.36 -4.87
C LEU A 186 -1.89 -10.66 -5.22
N ASN A 187 -1.68 -11.50 -6.23
CA ASN A 187 -0.36 -11.84 -6.77
C ASN A 187 0.08 -10.86 -7.87
#